data_AF-A0A523DNS3-F1
#
_entry.id   AF-A0A523DNS3-F1
#
_cell.length_a   1.000
_cell.length_b   1.000
_cell.length_c   1.000
_cell.angle_alpha   90.00
_cell.angle_beta   90.00
_cell.angle_gamma   90.00
#
_symmetry.space_group_name_H-M   'P 1'
#
loop_
_entity.id
_entity.type
_entity.pdbx_description
1 polymer ?
#
loop_
_entity_poly.entity_id
_entity_poly.type
_entity_poly.pdbx_seq_one_letter_code
_entity_poly.pdbx_strand_id
1 'polypeptide(L)'
;MILRKIVTMGKGRLACLLLALLAGGCTTPPPPDTPALQFLNQNPEVAYLGRDACKTCHFEIYASFLKTGMGRSFTTMSPAMAEENFSGDGNGLLTHTDMGYKMTARNEHYYQRQFILTPEGEEWLPDERKIRYVIGSGNHSRSYITLQDDRFLQMPVCWYPQERI
;
A
#
# COMPACT_ATOMS: atom_id res chain seq x y z
N MET A 1 -26.96 -22.15 -77.28
CA MET A 1 -28.16 -22.27 -76.44
C MET A 1 -28.13 -23.65 -75.76
N ILE A 2 -28.20 -23.65 -74.43
CA ILE A 2 -28.54 -24.78 -73.54
C ILE A 2 -27.41 -25.78 -73.17
N LEU A 3 -26.79 -25.45 -72.05
CA LEU A 3 -26.36 -26.25 -70.88
C LEU A 3 -25.85 -27.70 -71.08
N ARG A 4 -24.56 -27.91 -70.78
CA ARG A 4 -24.04 -29.18 -70.27
C ARG A 4 -23.69 -29.06 -68.78
N LYS A 5 -24.27 -29.97 -68.00
CA LYS A 5 -24.04 -30.18 -66.56
C LYS A 5 -22.56 -30.45 -66.28
N ILE A 6 -21.99 -29.74 -65.31
CA ILE A 6 -20.72 -30.13 -64.70
C ILE A 6 -21.06 -31.00 -63.49
N VAL A 7 -20.68 -32.26 -63.58
CA VAL A 7 -20.58 -33.21 -62.46
C VAL A 7 -19.21 -32.99 -61.84
N THR A 8 -19.15 -32.54 -60.59
CA THR A 8 -17.93 -32.66 -59.78
C THR A 8 -18.05 -33.89 -58.91
N MET A 9 -17.34 -34.95 -59.33
CA MET A 9 -17.10 -36.15 -58.55
C MET A 9 -15.89 -35.90 -57.66
N GLY A 10 -15.97 -36.36 -56.42
CA GLY A 10 -15.10 -35.92 -55.34
C GLY A 10 -13.79 -36.70 -55.18
N LYS A 11 -13.21 -36.40 -54.01
CA LYS A 11 -12.23 -37.17 -53.23
C LYS A 11 -10.76 -37.00 -53.63
N GLY A 12 -10.05 -36.21 -52.82
CA GLY A 12 -8.60 -36.11 -52.86
C GLY A 12 -8.00 -35.65 -51.54
N ARG A 13 -8.21 -36.44 -50.49
CA ARG A 13 -7.29 -36.68 -49.36
C ARG A 13 -6.37 -35.53 -48.93
N LEU A 14 -6.79 -34.70 -47.97
CA LEU A 14 -5.83 -34.01 -47.08
C LEU A 14 -6.51 -33.48 -45.81
N ALA A 15 -7.17 -34.34 -45.03
CA ALA A 15 -7.78 -33.92 -43.77
C ALA A 15 -7.74 -35.06 -42.77
N CYS A 16 -6.55 -35.37 -42.24
CA CYS A 16 -6.38 -36.20 -41.05
C CYS A 16 -4.91 -36.16 -40.63
N LEU A 17 -4.45 -35.09 -39.96
CA LEU A 17 -3.23 -35.14 -39.12
C LEU A 17 -2.95 -33.87 -38.30
N LEU A 18 -3.96 -33.06 -37.94
CA LEU A 18 -3.76 -31.89 -37.07
C LEU A 18 -4.89 -31.75 -36.03
N LEU A 19 -5.25 -32.84 -35.35
CA LEU A 19 -6.23 -32.78 -34.25
C LEU A 19 -5.92 -33.73 -33.10
N ALA A 20 -4.68 -33.75 -32.61
CA ALA A 20 -4.32 -34.57 -31.44
C ALA A 20 -3.22 -33.96 -30.56
N LEU A 21 -3.20 -32.62 -30.39
CA LEU A 21 -2.20 -31.95 -29.55
C LEU A 21 -2.80 -30.92 -28.56
N LEU A 22 -4.09 -31.01 -28.24
CA LEU A 22 -4.77 -30.11 -27.29
C LEU A 22 -5.42 -30.80 -26.08
N ALA A 23 -5.12 -32.08 -25.82
CA ALA A 23 -5.69 -32.82 -24.68
C ALA A 23 -4.67 -33.14 -23.56
N GLY A 24 -3.50 -32.50 -23.58
CA GLY A 24 -2.54 -32.55 -22.48
C GLY A 24 -2.86 -31.50 -21.41
N GLY A 25 -4.06 -31.51 -20.85
CA GLY A 25 -4.38 -30.68 -19.69
C GLY A 25 -3.56 -31.18 -18.50
N CYS A 26 -2.61 -30.37 -18.02
CA CYS A 26 -2.00 -30.58 -16.72
C CYS A 26 -3.11 -30.50 -15.67
N THR A 27 -3.63 -31.65 -15.24
CA THR A 27 -4.46 -31.74 -14.05
C THR A 27 -3.51 -31.66 -12.86
N THR A 28 -3.25 -30.45 -12.38
CA THR A 28 -2.64 -30.32 -11.06
C THR A 28 -3.62 -30.95 -10.07
N PRO A 29 -3.20 -31.95 -9.28
CA PRO A 29 -4.07 -32.47 -8.23
C PRO A 29 -4.48 -31.29 -7.33
N PRO A 30 -5.74 -31.27 -6.84
CA PRO A 30 -6.14 -30.26 -5.88
C PRO A 30 -5.12 -30.28 -4.73
N PRO A 31 -4.69 -29.10 -4.24
CA PRO A 31 -3.83 -29.07 -3.08
C PRO A 31 -4.50 -29.90 -1.97
N PRO A 32 -3.73 -30.69 -1.21
CA PRO A 32 -4.29 -31.48 -0.12
C PRO A 32 -5.11 -30.56 0.79
N ASP A 33 -6.25 -31.07 1.27
CA ASP A 33 -7.10 -30.43 2.28
C ASP A 33 -6.30 -30.29 3.58
N THR A 34 -5.35 -29.36 3.57
CA THR A 34 -4.66 -28.91 4.77
C THR A 34 -5.69 -28.04 5.46
N PRO A 35 -6.21 -28.44 6.64
CA PRO A 35 -7.09 -27.55 7.38
C PRO A 35 -6.33 -26.23 7.51
N ALA A 36 -6.91 -25.17 6.95
CA ALA A 36 -6.34 -23.85 7.08
C ALA A 36 -6.03 -23.66 8.56
N LEU A 37 -4.79 -23.32 8.90
CA LEU A 37 -4.41 -23.05 10.28
C LEU A 37 -5.37 -21.97 10.80
N GLN A 38 -6.37 -22.40 11.58
CA GLN A 38 -7.40 -21.50 12.07
C GLN A 38 -6.81 -20.82 13.31
N PHE A 39 -6.15 -19.69 13.07
CA PHE A 39 -5.71 -18.82 14.14
C PHE A 39 -6.95 -18.31 14.88
N LEU A 40 -7.17 -18.77 16.12
CA LEU A 40 -8.34 -18.39 16.91
C LEU A 40 -8.47 -16.86 17.07
N ASN A 41 -7.33 -16.15 17.08
CA ASN A 41 -7.26 -14.70 17.16
C ASN A 41 -7.64 -13.98 15.85
N GLN A 42 -7.91 -14.70 14.76
CA GLN A 42 -8.44 -14.15 13.50
C GLN A 42 -9.92 -14.48 13.30
N ASN A 43 -10.57 -15.16 14.25
CA ASN A 43 -12.01 -15.38 14.20
C ASN A 43 -12.71 -14.00 14.25
N PRO A 44 -13.60 -13.66 13.28
CA PRO A 44 -14.29 -12.37 13.24
C PRO A 44 -15.17 -12.08 14.46
N GLU A 45 -15.54 -13.12 15.23
CA GLU A 45 -16.28 -12.97 16.49
C GLU A 45 -15.39 -12.49 17.65
N VAL A 46 -14.06 -12.59 17.52
CA VAL A 46 -13.11 -12.13 18.55
C VAL A 46 -12.88 -10.63 18.38
N ALA A 47 -13.35 -9.85 19.34
CA ALA A 47 -13.18 -8.40 19.36
C ALA A 47 -11.79 -7.97 19.85
N TYR A 48 -11.26 -6.90 19.26
CA TYR A 48 -10.09 -6.19 19.79
C TYR A 48 -10.52 -5.29 20.95
N LEU A 49 -10.13 -5.63 22.18
CA LEU A 49 -10.42 -4.83 23.38
C LEU A 49 -9.56 -3.56 23.51
N GLY A 50 -8.49 -3.47 22.71
CA GLY A 50 -7.49 -2.42 22.83
C GLY A 50 -6.53 -2.63 24.01
N ARG A 51 -5.35 -2.04 23.92
CA ARG A 51 -4.27 -2.21 24.92
C ARG A 51 -4.65 -1.68 26.31
N ASP A 52 -5.58 -0.73 26.38
CA ASP A 52 -5.95 -0.06 27.64
C ASP A 52 -6.71 -1.00 28.58
N ALA A 53 -7.44 -1.99 28.03
CA ALA A 53 -8.09 -3.03 28.81
C ALA A 53 -7.08 -3.88 29.62
N CYS A 54 -5.85 -4.01 29.12
CA CYS A 54 -4.79 -4.80 29.76
C CYS A 54 -4.11 -4.02 30.91
N LYS A 55 -4.23 -2.69 30.94
CA LYS A 55 -3.46 -1.80 31.82
C LYS A 55 -3.70 -2.07 33.31
N THR A 56 -4.94 -2.34 33.70
CA THR A 56 -5.32 -2.47 35.13
C THR A 56 -4.64 -3.65 35.80
N CYS A 57 -4.50 -4.79 35.10
CA CYS A 57 -3.88 -6.00 35.63
C CYS A 57 -2.39 -6.11 35.26
N HIS A 58 -1.96 -5.51 34.14
CA HIS A 58 -0.60 -5.62 33.60
C HIS A 58 0.04 -4.26 33.39
N PHE A 59 0.02 -3.41 34.42
CA PHE A 59 0.47 -2.02 34.32
C PHE A 59 1.94 -1.89 33.87
N GLU A 60 2.86 -2.66 34.45
CA GLU A 60 4.29 -2.57 34.11
C GLU A 60 4.57 -2.98 32.66
N ILE A 61 3.90 -4.03 32.17
CA ILE A 61 4.01 -4.47 30.77
C ILE A 61 3.44 -3.39 29.85
N TYR A 62 2.26 -2.87 30.17
CA TYR A 62 1.65 -1.77 29.43
C TYR A 62 2.59 -0.57 29.35
N ALA A 63 3.10 -0.10 30.49
CA ALA A 63 3.93 1.10 30.58
C ALA A 63 5.27 0.94 29.85
N SER A 64 5.89 -0.24 29.91
CA SER A 64 7.13 -0.53 29.17
C SER A 64 6.88 -0.71 27.66
N PHE A 65 5.80 -1.40 27.27
CA PHE A 65 5.44 -1.62 25.87
C PHE A 65 5.25 -0.31 25.11
N LEU A 66 4.57 0.69 25.70
CA LEU A 66 4.38 2.02 25.09
C LEU A 66 5.70 2.74 24.74
N LYS A 67 6.79 2.39 25.42
CA LYS A 67 8.12 2.95 25.19
C LYS A 67 8.94 2.18 24.16
N THR A 68 8.41 1.06 23.65
CA THR A 68 9.08 0.28 22.59
C THR A 68 8.82 0.86 21.20
N GLY A 69 9.66 0.49 20.24
CA GLY A 69 9.41 0.81 18.83
C GLY A 69 8.08 0.22 18.33
N MET A 70 7.74 -1.01 18.76
CA MET A 70 6.44 -1.62 18.41
C MET A 70 5.26 -0.83 19.00
N GLY A 71 5.34 -0.39 20.25
CA GLY A 71 4.27 0.37 20.90
C GLY A 71 4.00 1.75 20.30
N ARG A 72 4.95 2.27 19.51
CA ARG A 72 4.86 3.55 18.78
C ARG A 72 4.80 3.39 17.26
N SER A 73 4.69 2.17 16.73
CA SER A 73 4.83 1.92 15.29
C SER A 73 3.66 2.44 14.45
N PHE A 74 2.54 2.79 15.08
CA PHE A 74 1.38 3.35 14.41
C PHE A 74 0.69 4.36 15.33
N THR A 75 0.58 5.61 14.89
CA THR A 75 0.01 6.69 15.70
C THR A 75 -0.85 7.63 14.86
N THR A 76 -1.84 8.27 15.51
CA THR A 76 -2.60 9.36 14.87
C THR A 76 -1.71 10.60 14.78
N MET A 77 -1.65 11.20 13.60
CA MET A 77 -0.89 12.43 13.42
C MET A 77 -1.54 13.57 14.22
N SER A 78 -0.75 14.24 15.05
CA SER A 78 -1.16 15.36 15.89
C SER A 78 0.04 16.21 16.26
N PRO A 79 -0.16 17.47 16.71
CA PRO A 79 0.94 18.32 17.14
C PRO A 79 1.82 17.73 18.24
N ALA A 80 1.24 16.97 19.17
CA ALA A 80 1.98 16.31 20.24
C ALA A 80 2.90 15.17 19.74
N MET A 81 2.70 14.69 18.50
CA MET A 81 3.44 13.60 17.88
C MET A 81 4.36 14.05 16.74
N ALA A 82 4.33 15.34 16.39
CA ALA A 82 5.19 15.89 15.35
C ALA A 82 6.64 15.92 15.85
N GLU A 83 7.48 15.08 15.27
CA GLU A 83 8.92 15.07 15.52
C GLU A 83 9.68 15.85 14.43
N GLU A 84 9.05 15.99 13.28
CA GLU A 84 9.59 16.62 12.09
C GLU A 84 9.36 18.14 12.12
N ASN A 85 10.29 18.89 11.53
CA ASN A 85 10.12 20.34 11.40
C ASN A 85 9.21 20.65 10.20
N PHE A 86 7.94 20.91 10.46
CA PHE A 86 6.95 21.31 9.44
C PHE A 86 6.82 22.85 9.28
N SER A 87 7.85 23.61 9.61
CA SER A 87 7.86 25.08 9.55
C SER A 87 9.09 25.62 8.81
N GLY A 88 8.92 26.78 8.17
CA GLY A 88 10.00 27.48 7.46
C GLY A 88 10.70 26.60 6.41
N ASP A 89 12.04 26.66 6.38
CA ASP A 89 12.89 25.87 5.48
C ASP A 89 12.86 24.36 5.80
N GLY A 90 12.32 23.96 6.96
CA GLY A 90 12.14 22.56 7.38
C GLY A 90 11.03 21.82 6.63
N ASN A 91 10.12 22.54 5.98
CA ASN A 91 9.13 22.01 5.03
C ASN A 91 9.74 21.51 3.70
N GLY A 92 11.06 21.30 3.72
CA GLY A 92 11.98 21.25 2.60
C GLY A 92 11.39 20.63 1.36
N LEU A 93 11.56 21.33 0.25
CA LEU A 93 11.35 20.76 -1.06
C LEU A 93 12.25 19.53 -1.22
N LEU A 94 11.67 18.35 -1.14
CA LEU A 94 12.36 17.13 -1.52
C LEU A 94 12.16 16.99 -3.03
N THR A 95 13.24 17.14 -3.80
CA THR A 95 13.22 16.87 -5.23
C THR A 95 13.89 15.53 -5.53
N HIS A 96 13.21 14.69 -6.30
CA HIS A 96 13.85 13.58 -7.01
C HIS A 96 13.41 13.67 -8.47
N THR A 97 14.38 13.87 -9.38
CA THR A 97 14.13 14.30 -10.76
C THR A 97 13.25 15.56 -10.79
N ASP A 98 12.15 15.55 -11.54
CA ASP A 98 11.20 16.65 -11.65
C ASP A 98 10.08 16.56 -10.61
N MET A 99 10.05 15.52 -9.77
CA MET A 99 9.02 15.40 -8.74
C MET A 99 9.43 16.13 -7.46
N GLY A 100 8.61 17.10 -7.07
CA GLY A 100 8.74 17.85 -5.83
C GLY A 100 7.75 17.39 -4.77
N TYR A 101 8.21 17.35 -3.52
CA TYR A 101 7.37 17.12 -2.36
C TYR A 101 7.56 18.23 -1.33
N LYS A 102 6.47 18.66 -0.72
CA LYS A 102 6.45 19.60 0.41
C LYS A 102 5.59 19.02 1.52
N MET A 103 6.10 19.04 2.73
CA MET A 103 5.30 18.79 3.91
C MET A 103 4.95 20.13 4.54
N THR A 104 3.74 20.30 5.09
CA THR A 104 3.37 21.56 5.75
C THR A 104 2.49 21.31 6.97
N ALA A 105 2.68 22.11 8.01
CA ALA A 105 1.71 22.26 9.09
C ALA A 105 0.82 23.48 8.82
N ARG A 106 -0.49 23.31 8.95
CA ARG A 106 -1.47 24.40 8.92
C ARG A 106 -2.49 24.18 10.02
N ASN A 107 -2.50 25.10 10.99
CA ASN A 107 -3.19 24.94 12.27
C ASN A 107 -2.69 23.66 12.97
N GLU A 108 -3.58 22.78 13.42
CA GLU A 108 -3.26 21.50 14.07
C GLU A 108 -3.20 20.31 13.09
N HIS A 109 -3.10 20.59 11.78
CA HIS A 109 -3.12 19.58 10.74
C HIS A 109 -1.87 19.61 9.89
N TYR A 110 -1.50 18.42 9.40
CA TYR A 110 -0.30 18.20 8.62
C TYR A 110 -0.67 17.68 7.23
N TYR A 111 0.07 18.14 6.23
CA TYR A 111 -0.19 17.85 4.84
C TYR A 111 1.09 17.45 4.14
N GLN A 112 0.94 16.59 3.14
CA GLN A 112 1.98 16.31 2.16
C GLN A 112 1.44 16.68 0.79
N ARG A 113 2.22 17.49 0.08
CA ARG A 113 1.95 17.98 -1.26
C ARG A 113 3.00 17.39 -2.20
N GLN A 114 2.55 16.82 -3.31
CA GLN A 114 3.39 16.36 -4.40
C GLN A 114 3.08 17.17 -5.66
N PHE A 115 4.07 17.40 -6.51
CA PHE A 115 3.93 18.14 -7.76
C PHE A 115 5.09 17.83 -8.70
N ILE A 116 4.96 18.23 -9.97
CA ILE A 116 6.04 18.23 -10.95
C ILE A 116 6.63 19.63 -11.02
N LEU A 117 7.95 19.77 -11.03
CA LEU A 117 8.66 21.02 -11.28
C LEU A 117 8.88 21.18 -12.78
N THR A 118 8.46 22.32 -13.34
CA THR A 118 8.80 22.67 -14.72
C THR A 118 10.25 23.14 -14.82
N PRO A 119 10.86 23.17 -16.02
CA PRO A 119 12.19 23.74 -16.22
C PRO A 119 12.34 25.20 -15.74
N GLU A 120 11.23 25.96 -15.73
CA GLU A 120 11.15 27.35 -15.25
C GLU A 120 11.00 27.44 -13.72
N GLY A 121 10.85 26.30 -13.03
CA GLY A 121 10.70 26.23 -11.57
C GLY A 121 9.26 26.34 -11.06
N GLU A 122 8.26 26.19 -11.93
CA GLU A 122 6.85 26.25 -11.55
C GLU A 122 6.34 24.89 -11.05
N GLU A 123 5.36 24.88 -10.13
CA GLU A 123 4.68 23.66 -9.68
C GLU A 123 3.53 23.30 -10.63
N TRP A 124 3.63 22.14 -11.27
CA TRP A 124 2.60 21.57 -12.14
C TRP A 124 1.91 20.36 -11.48
N LEU A 125 0.61 20.20 -11.74
CA LEU A 125 -0.25 19.12 -11.22
C LEU A 125 -0.10 18.90 -9.69
N PRO A 126 -0.28 19.94 -8.86
CA PRO A 126 -0.14 19.77 -7.43
C PRO A 126 -1.26 18.91 -6.85
N ASP A 127 -0.87 18.02 -5.95
CA ASP A 127 -1.76 17.10 -5.26
C ASP A 127 -1.40 17.09 -3.78
N GLU A 128 -2.31 17.60 -2.96
CA GLU A 128 -2.10 17.79 -1.54
C GLU A 128 -3.08 16.95 -0.73
N ARG A 129 -2.54 16.17 0.21
CA ARG A 129 -3.33 15.28 1.05
C ARG A 129 -3.01 15.48 2.52
N LYS A 130 -4.03 15.39 3.36
CA LYS A 130 -3.92 15.45 4.82
C LYS A 130 -3.30 14.17 5.36
N ILE A 131 -2.29 14.31 6.22
CA ILE A 131 -1.71 13.19 6.96
C ILE A 131 -2.67 12.82 8.10
N ARG A 132 -3.09 11.56 8.14
CA ARG A 132 -4.00 11.03 9.16
C ARG A 132 -3.27 10.21 10.21
N TYR A 133 -2.33 9.37 9.76
CA TYR A 133 -1.55 8.50 10.63
C TYR A 133 -0.08 8.55 10.26
N VAL A 134 0.75 8.21 11.23
CA VAL A 134 2.17 7.94 11.09
C VAL A 134 2.38 6.45 11.27
N ILE A 135 3.14 5.85 10.37
CA ILE A 135 3.64 4.48 10.48
C ILE A 135 5.16 4.51 10.63
N GLY A 136 5.68 3.72 11.56
CA GLY A 136 7.07 3.77 11.99
C GLY A 136 7.23 4.48 13.34
N SER A 137 8.20 4.02 14.13
CA SER A 137 8.37 4.42 15.54
C SER A 137 9.17 5.70 15.75
N GLY A 138 9.73 6.26 14.67
CA GLY A 138 10.71 7.35 14.76
C GLY A 138 12.11 6.92 15.19
N ASN A 139 12.35 5.61 15.47
CA ASN A 139 13.70 5.14 15.79
C ASN A 139 14.61 5.06 14.55
N HIS A 140 14.04 4.71 13.39
CA HIS A 140 14.75 4.59 12.12
C HIS A 140 14.05 5.35 11.01
N SER A 141 12.72 5.32 10.98
CA SER A 141 11.95 6.05 9.98
C SER A 141 10.52 6.28 10.44
N ARG A 142 9.88 7.23 9.76
CA ARG A 142 8.44 7.52 9.80
C ARG A 142 7.94 7.71 8.37
N SER A 143 6.85 7.05 8.04
CA SER A 143 6.07 7.27 6.81
C SER A 143 4.66 7.68 7.20
N TYR A 144 3.91 8.17 6.24
CA TYR A 144 2.62 8.81 6.50
C TYR A 144 1.50 8.12 5.76
N ILE A 145 0.30 8.17 6.33
CA ILE A 145 -0.89 7.59 5.75
C ILE A 145 -1.97 8.65 5.67
N THR A 146 -2.61 8.72 4.51
CA THR A 146 -3.87 9.46 4.29
C THR A 146 -5.04 8.49 4.24
N LEU A 147 -6.25 9.02 4.37
CA LEU A 147 -7.50 8.28 4.17
C LEU A 147 -8.19 8.85 2.93
N GLN A 148 -8.50 7.98 1.97
CA GLN A 148 -9.23 8.33 0.75
C GLN A 148 -10.25 7.22 0.46
N ASP A 149 -11.53 7.57 0.36
CA ASP A 149 -12.63 6.63 0.08
C ASP A 149 -12.57 5.37 0.97
N ASP A 150 -12.48 5.57 2.29
CA ASP A 150 -12.35 4.52 3.31
C ASP A 150 -11.14 3.59 3.16
N ARG A 151 -10.13 4.00 2.39
CA ARG A 151 -8.87 3.28 2.22
C ARG A 151 -7.70 4.05 2.81
N PHE A 152 -6.83 3.31 3.49
CA PHE A 152 -5.53 3.81 3.90
C PHE A 152 -4.57 3.79 2.72
N LEU A 153 -3.98 4.94 2.42
CA LEU A 153 -2.95 5.07 1.38
C LEU A 153 -1.67 5.58 2.02
N GLN A 154 -0.57 4.84 1.81
CA GLN A 154 0.76 5.31 2.19
C GLN A 154 1.17 6.48 1.28
N MET A 155 1.69 7.53 1.89
CA MET A 155 2.13 8.74 1.21
C MET A 155 3.61 8.63 0.83
N PRO A 156 4.06 9.27 -0.26
CA PRO A 156 5.39 9.05 -0.84
C PRO A 156 6.58 9.49 0.01
N VAL A 157 6.45 10.52 0.86
CA VAL A 157 7.59 10.97 1.69
C VAL A 157 7.78 10.04 2.89
N CYS A 158 9.03 9.60 3.09
CA CYS A 158 9.52 8.95 4.29
C CYS A 158 10.54 9.86 4.97
N TRP A 159 10.43 10.00 6.29
CA TRP A 159 11.35 10.76 7.12
C TRP A 159 12.26 9.84 7.90
N TYR A 160 13.53 10.24 8.02
CA TYR A 160 14.54 9.56 8.82
C TYR A 160 15.03 10.52 9.90
N PRO A 161 15.04 10.12 11.18
CA PRO A 161 15.65 10.91 12.24
C PRO A 161 17.15 11.05 12.00
N GLN A 162 17.69 12.22 12.34
CA GLN A 162 19.14 12.34 12.55
C GLN A 162 19.54 11.40 13.70
N GLU A 163 20.71 10.76 13.61
CA GLU A 163 21.26 9.98 14.72
C GLU A 163 21.31 10.86 15.98
N ARG A 164 20.66 10.39 17.06
CA ARG A 164 20.83 10.96 18.39
C ARG A 164 22.15 10.42 18.94
N ILE A 165 23.20 11.25 18.87
CA ILE A 165 24.49 11.02 19.56
C ILE A 165 24.27 11.13 21.07
#